data_AF-A0A1B6CSH3-F1
#
_entry.id   AF-A0A1B6CSH3-F1
#
_cell.length_a   1.000
_cell.length_b   1.000
_cell.length_c   1.000
_cell.angle_alpha   90.00
_cell.angle_beta   90.00
_cell.angle_gamma   90.00
#
_symmetry.space_group_name_H-M   'P 1'
#
loop_
_entity.id
_entity.type
_entity.pdbx_description
1 polymer ?
#
loop_
_entity_poly.entity_id
_entity_poly.type
_entity_poly.pdbx_seq_one_letter_code
_entity_poly.pdbx_strand_id
1 'polypeptide(L)'
;VLWQETRGKLLPTPAKFHYVFSLRDMSRIWQGMVGTLSTVIESESVLLILWKHECSRVFSDRFTQMSDKHWFDETLLQLIEDNLGRSYREMAEPNPVFVDFMRDAPEPTGEEGEDADMELPKVYEPVSNFNELRERLDMFLAQFN
;
A
#
# COMPACT_ATOMS: atom_id res chain seq x y z
N VAL A 1 4.33 4.19 -17.93
CA VAL A 1 4.29 5.67 -17.98
C VAL A 1 4.78 6.27 -16.66
N LEU A 2 4.10 6.05 -15.52
CA LEU A 2 4.49 6.61 -14.20
C LEU A 2 5.99 6.49 -13.84
N TRP A 3 6.58 5.30 -13.96
CA TRP A 3 8.01 5.09 -13.68
C TRP A 3 8.93 5.94 -14.58
N GLN A 4 8.59 6.07 -15.86
CA GLN A 4 9.39 6.85 -16.81
C GLN A 4 9.34 8.34 -16.45
N GLU A 5 8.15 8.85 -16.13
CA GLU A 5 7.96 10.25 -15.72
C GLU A 5 8.66 10.56 -14.40
N THR A 6 8.52 9.67 -13.41
CA THR A 6 9.20 9.77 -12.11
C THR A 6 10.71 9.83 -12.29
N ARG A 7 11.27 8.89 -13.05
CA ARG A 7 12.71 8.83 -13.33
C ARG A 7 13.21 10.05 -14.10
N GLY A 8 12.41 10.59 -15.02
CA GLY A 8 12.77 11.76 -15.81
C GLY A 8 12.73 13.07 -15.00
N LYS A 9 11.73 13.21 -14.12
CA LYS A 9 11.51 14.42 -13.32
C LYS A 9 12.39 14.47 -12.07
N LEU A 10 12.53 13.35 -11.37
CA LEU A 10 13.17 13.26 -10.05
C LEU A 10 14.57 12.65 -10.18
N LEU A 11 15.49 13.42 -10.77
CA LEU A 11 16.88 12.98 -10.97
C LEU A 11 17.66 12.96 -9.65
N PRO A 12 18.60 12.01 -9.49
CA PRO A 12 19.50 12.01 -8.34
C PRO A 12 20.40 13.24 -8.37
N THR A 13 20.48 13.93 -7.24
CA THR A 13 21.38 15.06 -6.99
C THR A 13 22.20 14.79 -5.73
N PRO A 14 23.27 15.54 -5.42
CA PRO A 14 23.98 15.36 -4.15
C PRO A 14 23.07 15.43 -2.90
N ALA A 15 22.03 16.26 -2.94
CA ALA A 15 21.03 16.35 -1.86
C ALA A 15 19.96 15.23 -1.90
N LYS A 16 19.75 14.60 -3.07
CA LYS A 16 18.74 13.56 -3.32
C LYS A 16 19.37 12.30 -3.94
N PHE A 17 20.52 11.87 -3.43
CA PHE A 17 21.33 10.81 -4.07
C PHE A 17 20.61 9.44 -4.07
N HIS A 18 19.67 9.24 -3.15
CA HIS A 18 18.85 8.03 -3.02
C HIS A 18 17.66 7.98 -4.00
N TYR A 19 17.46 9.01 -4.83
CA TYR A 19 16.43 9.05 -5.87
C TYR A 19 16.89 8.26 -7.12
N VAL A 20 17.19 6.98 -6.91
CA VAL A 20 17.62 6.06 -7.97
C VAL A 20 16.49 5.10 -8.28
N PHE A 21 15.83 5.31 -9.42
CA PHE A 21 14.70 4.49 -9.87
C PHE A 21 15.16 3.50 -10.96
N SER A 22 14.93 2.22 -10.72
CA SER A 22 15.35 1.10 -11.58
C SER A 22 14.16 0.20 -11.93
N LEU A 23 14.34 -0.73 -12.85
CA LEU A 23 13.30 -1.71 -13.19
C LEU A 23 12.95 -2.65 -12.02
N ARG A 24 13.82 -2.79 -11.01
CA ARG A 24 13.54 -3.56 -9.79
C ARG A 24 12.38 -2.97 -9.01
N ASP A 25 12.17 -1.66 -9.08
CA ASP A 25 11.05 -0.99 -8.43
C ASP A 25 9.71 -1.51 -8.97
N MET A 26 9.62 -1.75 -10.27
CA MET A 26 8.41 -2.32 -10.89
C MET A 26 8.11 -3.72 -10.37
N SER A 27 9.14 -4.55 -10.16
CA SER A 27 8.98 -5.88 -9.57
C SER A 27 8.47 -5.81 -8.12
N ARG A 28 8.91 -4.82 -7.34
CA ARG A 28 8.46 -4.63 -5.95
C ARG A 28 6.98 -4.25 -5.88
N ILE A 29 6.52 -3.37 -6.78
CA ILE A 29 5.10 -3.00 -6.88
C ILE A 29 4.26 -4.24 -7.20
N TRP A 30 4.67 -5.00 -8.22
CA TRP A 30 3.98 -6.24 -8.58
C TRP A 30 3.97 -7.28 -7.46
N GLN A 31 5.09 -7.41 -6.74
CA GLN A 31 5.18 -8.32 -5.61
C GLN A 31 4.21 -7.93 -4.49
N GLY A 32 4.07 -6.64 -4.17
CA GLY A 32 3.09 -6.15 -3.19
C GLY A 32 1.65 -6.43 -3.64
N MET A 33 1.34 -6.19 -4.92
CA MET A 33 0.01 -6.46 -5.46
C MET A 33 -0.34 -7.96 -5.45
N VAL A 34 0.54 -8.82 -5.93
CA VAL A 34 0.31 -10.29 -6.01
C VAL A 34 0.31 -10.93 -4.62
N GLY A 35 1.00 -10.34 -3.65
CA GLY A 35 0.98 -10.79 -2.26
C GLY A 35 -0.34 -10.53 -1.54
N THR A 36 -1.24 -9.72 -2.10
CA THR A 36 -2.54 -9.43 -1.50
C THR A 36 -3.54 -10.55 -1.82
N LEU A 37 -4.32 -10.98 -0.82
CA LEU A 37 -5.32 -12.03 -1.01
C LEU A 37 -6.43 -11.56 -1.95
N SER A 38 -6.90 -12.47 -2.82
CA SER A 38 -8.03 -12.18 -3.72
C SER A 38 -9.33 -11.87 -2.96
N THR A 39 -9.47 -12.37 -1.74
CA THR A 39 -10.60 -12.08 -0.85
C THR A 39 -10.60 -10.65 -0.32
N VAL A 40 -9.46 -9.94 -0.36
CA VAL A 40 -9.39 -8.52 0.01
C VAL A 40 -9.75 -7.63 -1.19
N ILE A 41 -9.42 -8.07 -2.40
CA ILE A 41 -9.65 -7.31 -3.65
C ILE A 41 -11.08 -7.56 -4.14
N GLU A 42 -12.04 -6.96 -3.44
CA GLU A 42 -13.48 -7.16 -3.70
C GLU A 42 -14.05 -6.24 -4.79
N SER A 43 -13.30 -5.21 -5.20
CA SER A 43 -13.74 -4.26 -6.22
C SER A 43 -12.58 -3.64 -7.01
N GLU A 44 -12.89 -3.07 -8.18
CA GLU A 44 -11.94 -2.30 -8.99
C GLU A 44 -11.34 -1.12 -8.22
N SER A 45 -12.14 -0.47 -7.38
CA SER A 45 -11.66 0.64 -6.52
C SER A 45 -10.60 0.16 -5.54
N VAL A 46 -10.81 -0.98 -4.87
CA VAL A 46 -9.79 -1.55 -3.95
C VAL A 46 -8.52 -1.93 -4.71
N LEU A 47 -8.64 -2.51 -5.91
CA LEU A 47 -7.47 -2.84 -6.74
C LEU A 47 -6.67 -1.58 -7.14
N LEU A 48 -7.36 -0.50 -7.55
CA LEU A 48 -6.72 0.77 -7.90
C LEU A 48 -6.04 1.42 -6.70
N ILE A 49 -6.71 1.42 -5.55
CA ILE A 49 -6.17 1.95 -4.30
C ILE A 49 -4.94 1.15 -3.86
N LEU A 50 -4.97 -0.19 -3.95
CA LEU A 50 -3.81 -1.04 -3.70
C LEU A 50 -2.65 -0.71 -4.64
N TRP A 51 -2.92 -0.59 -5.94
CA TRP A 51 -1.89 -0.21 -6.92
C TRP A 51 -1.27 1.16 -6.60
N LYS A 52 -2.10 2.17 -6.29
CA LYS A 52 -1.63 3.51 -5.86
C LYS A 52 -0.78 3.42 -4.60
N HIS A 53 -1.21 2.63 -3.63
CA HIS A 53 -0.50 2.42 -2.37
C HIS A 53 0.89 1.80 -2.61
N GLU A 54 0.97 0.74 -3.40
CA GLU A 54 2.25 0.08 -3.71
C GLU A 54 3.19 0.97 -4.52
N CYS A 55 2.66 1.75 -5.47
CA CYS A 55 3.41 2.81 -6.16
C CYS A 55 3.99 3.82 -5.16
N SER A 56 3.18 4.27 -4.20
CA SER A 56 3.60 5.24 -3.18
C SER A 56 4.67 4.67 -2.24
N ARG A 57 4.52 3.42 -1.78
CA ARG A 57 5.52 2.76 -0.92
C ARG A 57 6.86 2.56 -1.62
N VAL A 58 6.83 2.22 -2.91
CA VAL A 58 8.06 1.99 -3.66
C VAL A 58 8.74 3.30 -4.05
N PHE A 59 7.98 4.33 -4.43
CA PHE A 59 8.55 5.60 -4.90
C PHE A 59 8.52 6.69 -3.84
N SER A 60 7.32 7.08 -3.39
CA SER A 60 7.07 8.24 -2.52
C SER A 60 7.74 8.17 -1.15
N ASP A 61 7.91 6.97 -0.59
CA ASP A 61 8.62 6.78 0.69
C ASP A 61 10.09 7.21 0.63
N ARG A 62 10.70 7.25 -0.56
CA ARG A 62 12.06 7.76 -0.75
C ARG A 62 12.12 9.28 -0.79
N PHE A 63 10.99 9.98 -0.94
CA PHE A 63 11.00 11.41 -1.14
C PHE A 63 11.15 12.17 0.17
N THR A 64 12.07 13.13 0.18
CA THR A 64 12.36 13.98 1.35
C THR A 64 11.59 15.31 1.33
N GLN A 65 11.17 15.76 0.14
CA GLN A 65 10.47 17.03 -0.03
C GLN A 65 8.98 16.79 -0.27
N MET A 66 8.14 17.56 0.43
CA MET A 66 6.68 17.48 0.26
C MET A 66 6.24 17.84 -1.16
N SER A 67 6.95 18.75 -1.84
CA SER A 67 6.70 19.09 -3.24
C SER A 67 6.86 17.89 -4.18
N ASP A 68 7.83 17.01 -3.93
CA ASP A 68 8.03 15.81 -4.74
C ASP A 68 6.89 14.81 -4.52
N LYS A 69 6.45 14.65 -3.26
CA LYS A 69 5.31 13.80 -2.91
C LYS A 69 4.02 14.28 -3.57
N HIS A 70 3.72 15.56 -3.48
CA HIS A 70 2.52 16.14 -4.08
C HIS A 70 2.56 16.03 -5.62
N TRP A 71 3.69 16.34 -6.24
CA TRP A 71 3.84 16.16 -7.69
C TRP A 71 3.61 14.72 -8.12
N PHE A 72 4.15 13.75 -7.39
CA PHE A 72 4.01 12.34 -7.71
C PHE A 72 2.56 11.86 -7.59
N ASP A 73 1.87 12.25 -6.51
CA ASP A 73 0.47 11.88 -6.27
C ASP A 73 -0.45 12.44 -7.36
N GLU A 74 -0.31 13.73 -7.70
CA GLU A 74 -1.07 14.33 -8.80
C GLU A 74 -0.74 13.70 -10.16
N THR A 75 0.53 13.40 -10.43
CA THR A 75 0.94 12.73 -11.68
C THR A 75 0.31 11.33 -11.77
N LEU A 76 0.25 10.60 -10.67
CA LEU A 76 -0.38 9.30 -10.59
C LEU A 76 -1.89 9.39 -10.84
N LEU A 77 -2.58 10.31 -10.16
CA LEU A 77 -4.03 10.51 -10.34
C LEU A 77 -4.36 10.99 -11.77
N GLN A 78 -3.56 11.87 -12.33
CA GLN A 78 -3.71 12.31 -13.72
C GLN A 78 -3.51 11.15 -14.69
N LEU A 79 -2.51 10.29 -14.45
CA LEU A 79 -2.31 9.10 -15.28
C LEU A 79 -3.51 8.15 -15.25
N ILE A 80 -4.13 7.96 -14.08
CA ILE A 80 -5.38 7.18 -13.97
C ILE A 80 -6.47 7.82 -14.82
N GLU A 81 -6.67 9.14 -14.67
CA GLU A 81 -7.69 9.86 -15.44
C GLU A 81 -7.47 9.79 -16.95
N ASP A 82 -6.23 9.97 -17.41
CA ASP A 82 -5.88 9.99 -18.83
C ASP A 82 -6.06 8.61 -19.50
N ASN A 83 -5.84 7.52 -18.77
CA ASN A 83 -5.89 6.17 -19.32
C ASN A 83 -7.23 5.46 -19.09
N LEU A 84 -7.92 5.76 -17.99
CA LEU A 84 -9.13 5.05 -17.55
C LEU A 84 -10.35 5.97 -17.41
N GLY A 85 -10.14 7.29 -17.34
CA GLY A 85 -11.19 8.29 -17.24
C GLY A 85 -11.44 8.81 -15.82
N ARG A 86 -12.23 9.88 -15.74
CA ARG A 86 -12.48 10.63 -14.49
C ARG A 86 -13.10 9.79 -13.37
N SER A 87 -13.97 8.84 -13.70
CA SER A 87 -14.58 7.95 -12.70
C SER A 87 -13.54 7.12 -11.95
N TYR A 88 -12.49 6.67 -12.64
CA TYR A 88 -11.40 5.90 -12.03
C TYR A 88 -10.51 6.77 -11.15
N ARG A 89 -10.31 8.04 -11.51
CA ARG A 89 -9.63 9.01 -10.64
C ARG A 89 -10.39 9.16 -9.33
N GLU A 90 -11.70 9.38 -9.39
CA GLU A 90 -12.57 9.49 -8.20
C GLU A 90 -12.52 8.22 -7.33
N MET A 91 -12.47 7.04 -7.94
CA MET A 91 -12.29 5.76 -7.21
C MET A 91 -10.92 5.62 -6.53
N ALA A 92 -9.89 6.31 -7.05
CA ALA A 92 -8.53 6.27 -6.55
C ALA A 92 -8.19 7.43 -5.60
N GLU A 93 -9.07 8.41 -5.41
CA GLU A 93 -8.91 9.51 -4.45
C GLU A 93 -8.67 9.01 -3.00
N PRO A 94 -9.43 8.02 -2.47
CA PRO A 94 -9.20 7.53 -1.12
C PRO A 94 -7.76 7.05 -0.91
N ASN A 95 -7.18 7.36 0.25
CA ASN A 95 -5.81 6.99 0.58
C ASN A 95 -5.72 6.25 1.93
N PRO A 96 -6.36 5.07 2.06
CA PRO A 96 -6.25 4.25 3.26
C PRO A 96 -4.83 3.70 3.41
N VAL A 97 -4.47 3.36 4.64
CA VAL A 97 -3.24 2.62 4.91
C VAL A 97 -3.51 1.13 4.76
N PHE A 98 -2.57 0.38 4.19
CA PHE A 98 -2.65 -1.08 4.17
C PHE A 98 -1.77 -1.67 5.27
N VAL A 99 -2.34 -2.60 6.01
CA VAL A 99 -1.70 -3.28 7.15
C VAL A 99 -2.07 -4.76 7.14
N ASP A 100 -1.28 -5.60 7.80
CA ASP A 100 -1.46 -7.06 7.82
C ASP A 100 -1.83 -7.64 9.20
N PHE A 101 -2.05 -6.79 10.20
CA PHE A 101 -2.19 -7.19 11.60
C PHE A 101 -3.58 -6.91 12.21
N MET A 102 -4.58 -6.62 11.37
CA MET A 102 -5.93 -6.26 11.83
C MET A 102 -6.80 -7.45 12.19
N ARG A 103 -6.55 -8.63 11.61
CA ARG A 103 -7.37 -9.82 11.86
C ARG A 103 -6.98 -10.51 13.16
N ASP A 104 -7.98 -11.04 13.85
CA ASP A 104 -7.79 -11.84 15.06
C ASP A 104 -7.45 -13.29 14.72
N ALA A 105 -6.85 -13.97 15.69
CA ALA A 105 -6.55 -15.38 15.57
C ALA A 105 -7.86 -16.18 15.51
N PRO A 106 -7.89 -17.31 14.78
CA PRO A 106 -9.05 -18.20 14.78
C PRO A 106 -9.42 -18.60 16.21
N GLU A 107 -10.71 -18.62 16.54
CA GLU A 107 -11.16 -19.17 17.83
C GLU A 107 -10.94 -20.69 17.84
N PRO A 108 -10.27 -21.25 18.85
CA PRO A 108 -10.03 -22.69 18.92
C PRO A 108 -11.37 -23.41 19.13
N THR A 109 -11.82 -24.10 18.09
CA THR A 109 -13.11 -24.82 18.10
C THR A 109 -13.03 -26.18 18.80
N GLY A 110 -11.81 -26.66 19.08
CA GLY A 110 -11.56 -27.97 19.68
C GLY A 110 -11.70 -29.15 18.70
N GLU A 111 -12.12 -28.90 17.46
CA GLU A 111 -12.16 -29.87 16.35
C GLU A 111 -10.87 -29.84 15.51
N GLU A 112 -9.95 -28.96 15.86
CA GLU A 112 -8.68 -28.73 15.18
C GLU A 112 -7.65 -29.82 15.53
N GLY A 113 -6.96 -30.34 14.51
CA GLY A 113 -5.87 -31.30 14.69
C GLY A 113 -4.64 -30.68 15.35
N GLU A 114 -3.69 -31.51 15.80
CA GLU A 114 -2.45 -31.06 16.47
C GLU A 114 -1.59 -30.08 15.64
N ASP A 115 -1.83 -29.98 14.33
CA ASP A 115 -1.14 -29.10 13.37
C ASP A 115 -1.90 -27.80 13.03
N ALA A 116 -2.95 -27.43 13.79
CA ALA A 116 -3.71 -26.22 13.50
C ALA A 116 -2.91 -24.94 13.77
N ASP A 117 -2.85 -24.05 12.77
CA ASP A 117 -2.18 -22.76 12.87
C ASP A 117 -3.05 -21.75 13.62
N MET A 118 -2.69 -21.51 14.87
CA MET A 118 -3.35 -20.57 15.78
C MET A 118 -2.72 -19.16 15.74
N GLU A 119 -1.79 -18.90 14.81
CA GLU A 119 -1.17 -17.58 14.68
C GLU A 119 -2.14 -16.54 14.12
N LEU A 120 -1.87 -15.26 14.43
CA LEU A 120 -2.60 -14.14 13.87
C LEU A 120 -2.45 -14.13 12.33
N PRO A 121 -3.57 -14.17 11.57
CA PRO A 121 -3.50 -14.15 10.11
C PRO A 121 -2.88 -12.84 9.61
N LYS A 122 -1.82 -12.95 8.81
CA LYS A 122 -1.15 -11.80 8.18
C LYS A 122 -1.83 -11.38 6.89
N VAL A 123 -3.03 -10.82 6.99
CA VAL A 123 -3.83 -10.44 5.83
C VAL A 123 -3.66 -8.96 5.51
N TYR A 124 -2.94 -8.66 4.44
CA TYR A 124 -2.70 -7.29 3.98
C TYR A 124 -3.98 -6.65 3.40
N GLU A 125 -4.56 -5.69 4.13
CA GLU A 125 -5.86 -5.09 3.81
C GLU A 125 -5.93 -3.59 4.14
N PRO A 126 -6.79 -2.81 3.45
CA PRO A 126 -6.91 -1.38 3.68
C PRO A 126 -7.69 -1.08 4.97
N VAL A 127 -7.21 -0.11 5.75
CA VAL A 127 -7.89 0.43 6.92
C VAL A 127 -8.17 1.90 6.72
N SER A 128 -9.46 2.25 6.69
CA SER A 128 -9.93 3.63 6.50
C SER A 128 -10.19 4.34 7.84
N ASN A 129 -10.42 3.59 8.92
CA ASN A 129 -10.71 4.16 10.24
C ASN A 129 -9.45 4.19 11.12
N PHE A 130 -8.91 5.40 11.32
CA PHE A 130 -7.71 5.59 12.14
C PHE A 130 -7.91 5.29 13.63
N ASN A 131 -9.15 5.33 14.16
CA ASN A 131 -9.39 4.98 15.55
C ASN A 131 -9.26 3.47 15.76
N GLU A 132 -9.84 2.66 14.88
CA GLU A 132 -9.69 1.19 14.89
C GLU A 132 -8.23 0.79 14.76
N LEU A 133 -7.50 1.42 13.83
CA LEU A 133 -6.06 1.19 13.68
C LEU A 133 -5.28 1.53 14.95
N ARG A 134 -5.59 2.66 15.59
CA ARG A 134 -4.92 3.09 16.83
C ARG A 134 -5.18 2.10 17.96
N GLU A 135 -6.43 1.72 18.18
CA GLU A 135 -6.79 0.75 19.22
C GLU A 135 -6.05 -0.57 19.03
N ARG A 136 -5.95 -1.05 17.78
CA ARG A 136 -5.18 -2.26 17.45
C ARG A 136 -3.68 -2.11 17.75
N LEU A 137 -3.10 -0.96 17.41
CA LEU A 137 -1.69 -0.67 17.70
C LEU A 137 -1.42 -0.56 19.20
N ASP A 138 -2.29 0.11 19.96
CA ASP A 138 -2.17 0.24 21.42
C ASP A 138 -2.27 -1.13 22.12
N MET A 139 -3.14 -2.01 21.62
CA MET A 139 -3.24 -3.40 22.08
C MET A 139 -1.91 -4.16 21.90
N PHE A 140 -1.28 -4.07 20.72
CA PHE A 140 0.04 -4.69 20.50
C PHE A 140 1.13 -4.04 21.34
N LEU A 141 1.13 -2.71 21.46
CA LEU A 141 2.11 -1.98 22.28
C LEU A 141 2.06 -2.42 23.76
N ALA A 142 0.86 -2.66 24.29
CA ALA A 142 0.70 -3.15 25.66
C ALA A 142 1.29 -4.55 25.89
N GLN A 143 1.41 -5.39 24.86
CA GLN A 143 2.05 -6.72 24.97
C GLN A 143 3.58 -6.64 25.04
N PHE A 144 4.18 -5.53 24.62
CA PHE A 144 5.62 -5.29 24.67
C PHE A 144 6.09 -4.53 25.91
N ASN A 145 5.16 -4.05 26.76
CA ASN A 145 5.42 -3.33 28.01
C ASN A 145 5.20 -4.22 29.23
#